data_AF-A0A7W1P6H8-F1
#
_entry.id   AF-A0A7W1P6H8-F1
#
_cell.length_a   1.000
_cell.length_b   1.000
_cell.length_c   1.000
_cell.angle_alpha   90.00
_cell.angle_beta   90.00
_cell.angle_gamma   90.00
#
_symmetry.space_group_name_H-M   'P 1'
#
loop_
_entity.id
_entity.type
_entity.pdbx_description
1 polymer ?
#
loop_
_entity_poly.entity_id
_entity_poly.type
_entity_poly.pdbx_seq_one_letter_code
_entity_poly.pdbx_strand_id
1 'polypeptide(L)'
;MPIRLRAVSPSRVRPGAAHRPDHRSQRPIVDHGPAPKHAVAIRDYLDGLPEDRRATMSALRDVVVQHLPAGYTERVSYNMISYTIPLASYPNTYNGQPLCYAAIAAQKSHFAVYLMGAYTDPGQAAWIAEAFRKRGKTLNMGKSCLRFKKLDDVPL
;
A
#
# COMPACT_ATOMS: atom_id res chain seq x y z
N MET A 1 -49.67 -35.50 -10.35
CA MET A 1 -48.66 -36.27 -9.60
C MET A 1 -47.75 -35.28 -8.87
N PRO A 2 -47.75 -35.21 -7.52
CA PRO A 2 -46.85 -34.32 -6.79
C PRO A 2 -45.48 -34.95 -6.56
N ILE A 3 -44.44 -34.15 -6.80
CA ILE A 3 -43.02 -34.51 -6.65
C ILE A 3 -42.65 -34.50 -5.16
N ARG A 4 -42.07 -35.60 -4.67
CA ARG A 4 -41.61 -35.75 -3.28
C ARG A 4 -40.39 -34.84 -3.01
N LEU A 5 -40.51 -33.96 -2.02
CA LEU A 5 -39.40 -33.20 -1.44
C LEU A 5 -38.54 -34.14 -0.56
N ARG A 6 -37.25 -34.32 -0.88
CA ARG A 6 -36.28 -35.00 0.01
C ARG A 6 -35.67 -33.98 0.97
N ALA A 7 -35.77 -34.26 2.26
CA ALA A 7 -35.11 -33.49 3.32
C ALA A 7 -33.57 -33.64 3.22
N VAL A 8 -32.86 -32.51 3.35
CA VAL A 8 -31.41 -32.46 3.53
C VAL A 8 -31.13 -32.27 5.02
N SER A 9 -30.46 -33.25 5.63
CA SER A 9 -30.03 -33.21 7.03
C SER A 9 -28.94 -32.15 7.27
N PRO A 10 -28.93 -31.46 8.43
CA PRO A 10 -27.89 -30.49 8.75
C PRO A 10 -26.55 -31.18 9.09
N SER A 11 -25.49 -30.78 8.39
CA SER A 11 -24.11 -31.22 8.65
C SER A 11 -23.60 -30.71 10.01
N ARG A 12 -23.07 -31.61 10.85
CA ARG A 12 -22.42 -31.29 12.13
C ARG A 12 -21.11 -30.53 11.89
N VAL A 13 -21.01 -29.33 12.46
CA VAL A 13 -19.76 -28.56 12.57
C VAL A 13 -18.87 -29.21 13.64
N ARG A 14 -17.60 -29.47 13.33
CA ARG A 14 -16.60 -29.96 14.30
C ARG A 14 -16.10 -28.78 15.16
N PRO A 15 -15.89 -28.96 16.48
CA PRO A 15 -15.38 -27.90 17.34
C PRO A 15 -13.91 -27.57 17.03
N GLY A 16 -13.60 -26.27 16.94
CA GLY A 16 -12.28 -25.73 16.60
C GLY A 16 -11.23 -26.02 17.68
N ALA A 17 -10.03 -26.40 17.23
CA ALA A 17 -8.86 -26.57 18.08
C ALA A 17 -8.41 -25.23 18.68
N ALA A 18 -8.16 -25.21 19.98
CA ALA A 18 -7.70 -24.05 20.74
C ALA A 18 -6.31 -23.56 20.26
N HIS A 19 -6.21 -22.28 19.95
CA HIS A 19 -4.98 -21.58 19.58
C HIS A 19 -4.12 -21.33 20.83
N ARG A 20 -2.94 -21.96 20.93
CA ARG A 20 -1.92 -21.56 21.92
C ARG A 20 -1.26 -20.27 21.45
N PRO A 21 -1.12 -19.22 22.29
CA PRO A 21 -0.41 -18.01 21.90
C PRO A 21 1.10 -18.24 21.87
N ASP A 22 1.72 -17.93 20.74
CA ASP A 22 3.19 -17.85 20.58
C ASP A 22 3.70 -16.56 21.23
N HIS A 23 4.57 -16.70 22.24
CA HIS A 23 5.14 -15.59 23.00
C HIS A 23 6.34 -14.89 22.32
N ARG A 24 6.62 -15.13 21.02
CA ARG A 24 7.71 -14.43 20.28
C ARG A 24 7.40 -13.03 19.77
N SER A 25 6.27 -12.40 20.14
CA SER A 25 5.80 -11.14 19.56
C SER A 25 6.21 -9.83 20.28
N GLN A 26 7.21 -9.84 21.17
CA GLN A 26 7.63 -8.61 21.88
C GLN A 26 8.76 -7.82 21.18
N ARG A 27 8.70 -7.66 19.85
CA ARG A 27 9.48 -6.62 19.15
C ARG A 27 8.53 -5.56 18.63
N PRO A 28 8.77 -4.27 18.90
CA PRO A 28 7.81 -3.23 18.55
C PRO A 28 7.53 -3.27 17.05
N ILE A 29 6.25 -3.49 16.77
CA ILE A 29 5.54 -3.01 15.59
C ILE A 29 6.09 -1.62 15.23
N VAL A 30 6.46 -1.38 13.97
CA VAL A 30 6.26 -0.02 13.45
C VAL A 30 4.75 0.12 13.32
N ASP A 31 4.12 0.41 14.46
CA ASP A 31 2.75 0.85 14.55
C ASP A 31 2.60 1.99 13.55
N HIS A 32 1.56 1.97 12.71
CA HIS A 32 1.18 3.14 11.91
C HIS A 32 0.53 4.17 12.84
N GLY A 33 1.22 4.47 13.94
CA GLY A 33 0.79 5.37 14.98
C GLY A 33 0.30 6.68 14.38
N PRO A 34 -0.49 7.45 15.14
CA PRO A 34 -1.14 8.65 14.64
C PRO A 34 -0.15 9.52 13.87
N ALA A 35 -0.61 10.07 12.74
CA ALA A 35 0.23 10.92 11.89
C ALA A 35 1.00 11.93 12.76
N PRO A 36 2.31 12.12 12.48
CA PRO A 36 3.15 12.94 13.34
C PRO A 36 2.52 14.34 13.49
N LYS A 37 2.47 14.84 14.74
CA LYS A 37 1.88 16.15 15.07
C LYS A 37 2.67 17.32 14.46
N HIS A 38 3.86 17.05 13.93
CA HIS A 38 4.72 18.00 13.24
C HIS A 38 5.04 17.49 11.83
N ALA A 39 5.24 18.41 10.89
CA ALA A 39 5.68 18.07 9.54
C ALA A 39 7.05 17.37 9.63
N VAL A 40 7.09 16.10 9.21
CA VAL A 40 8.34 15.34 9.11
C VAL A 40 8.95 15.64 7.74
N ALA A 41 10.22 16.04 7.72
CA ALA A 41 10.94 16.21 6.48
C ALA A 41 11.17 14.85 5.81
N ILE A 42 11.10 14.80 4.48
CA ILE A 42 11.35 13.56 3.71
C ILE A 42 12.72 12.97 4.03
N ARG A 43 13.73 13.83 4.21
CA ARG A 43 15.07 13.42 4.62
C ARG A 43 15.05 12.67 5.95
N ASP A 44 14.38 13.22 6.95
CA ASP A 44 14.33 12.60 8.28
C ASP A 44 13.60 11.24 8.24
N TYR A 45 12.58 11.10 7.39
CA TYR A 45 11.94 9.80 7.13
C TYR A 45 12.92 8.78 6.53
N LEU A 46 13.68 9.17 5.51
CA LEU A 46 14.66 8.29 4.86
C LEU A 46 15.81 7.93 5.80
N ASP A 47 16.30 8.90 6.58
CA ASP A 47 17.36 8.72 7.56
C ASP A 47 16.94 7.81 8.72
N GLY A 48 15.64 7.75 9.03
CA GLY A 48 15.06 6.81 9.99
C GLY A 48 15.03 5.35 9.51
N LEU A 49 15.29 5.08 8.23
CA LEU A 49 15.30 3.71 7.69
C LEU A 49 16.70 3.07 7.79
N PRO A 50 16.76 1.74 7.98
CA PRO A 50 17.97 0.95 7.73
C PRO A 50 18.54 1.21 6.33
N GLU A 51 19.86 1.13 6.18
CA GLU A 51 20.58 1.53 4.96
C GLU A 51 20.05 0.85 3.69
N ASP A 52 19.84 -0.47 3.73
CA ASP A 52 19.31 -1.26 2.62
C ASP A 52 17.90 -0.79 2.19
N ARG A 53 17.06 -0.47 3.18
CA ARG A 53 15.70 0.02 2.98
C ARG A 53 15.68 1.46 2.50
N ARG A 54 16.60 2.30 3.01
CA ARG A 54 16.79 3.68 2.57
C ARG A 54 17.18 3.72 1.11
N ALA A 55 18.16 2.92 0.68
CA ALA A 55 18.58 2.85 -0.72
C ALA A 55 17.41 2.49 -1.64
N THR A 56 16.61 1.48 -1.26
CA THR A 56 15.41 1.08 -2.03
C THR A 56 14.36 2.20 -2.08
N MET A 57 14.09 2.87 -0.96
CA MET A 57 13.11 3.95 -0.89
C MET A 57 13.56 5.21 -1.63
N SER A 58 14.85 5.54 -1.62
CA SER A 58 15.41 6.65 -2.39
C SER A 58 15.29 6.38 -3.88
N ALA A 59 15.70 5.21 -4.36
CA ALA A 59 15.58 4.84 -5.77
C ALA A 59 14.11 4.85 -6.25
N LEU A 60 13.20 4.32 -5.42
CA LEU A 60 11.78 4.35 -5.71
C LEU A 60 11.22 5.79 -5.75
N ARG A 61 11.66 6.64 -4.81
CA ARG A 61 11.29 8.06 -4.78
C ARG A 61 11.73 8.77 -6.05
N ASP A 62 12.96 8.55 -6.49
CA ASP A 62 13.51 9.19 -7.68
C ASP A 62 12.69 8.84 -8.93
N VAL A 63 12.32 7.57 -9.08
CA VAL A 63 11.44 7.12 -10.19
C VAL A 63 10.07 7.81 -10.11
N VAL A 64 9.45 7.88 -8.93
CA VAL A 64 8.13 8.53 -8.82
C VAL A 64 8.23 10.01 -9.14
N VAL A 65 9.21 10.73 -8.59
CA VAL A 65 9.40 12.17 -8.84
C VAL A 65 9.68 12.46 -10.31
N GLN A 66 10.49 11.62 -10.97
CA GLN A 66 10.79 11.76 -12.40
C GLN A 66 9.53 11.66 -13.28
N HIS A 67 8.55 10.87 -12.86
CA HIS A 67 7.30 10.66 -13.60
C HIS A 67 6.11 11.43 -13.04
N LEU A 68 6.30 12.20 -11.97
CA LEU A 68 5.23 12.96 -11.34
C LEU A 68 5.01 14.27 -12.13
N PRO A 69 3.77 14.56 -12.57
CA PRO A 69 3.48 15.83 -13.24
C PRO A 69 3.75 17.04 -12.32
N ALA A 70 3.84 18.22 -12.91
CA ALA A 70 3.90 19.46 -12.13
C ALA A 70 2.60 19.66 -11.31
N GLY A 71 2.70 20.33 -10.16
CA GLY A 71 1.56 20.67 -9.30
C GLY A 71 1.32 19.73 -8.11
N TYR A 72 2.05 18.61 -8.03
CA TYR A 72 2.06 17.74 -6.85
C TYR A 72 3.16 18.14 -5.87
N THR A 73 2.93 17.85 -4.58
CA THR A 73 3.89 18.10 -3.50
C THR A 73 4.18 16.82 -2.73
N GLU A 74 5.45 16.69 -2.31
CA GLU A 74 5.89 15.60 -1.44
C GLU A 74 5.66 15.95 0.03
N ARG A 75 5.10 15.00 0.79
CA ARG A 75 4.98 15.12 2.24
C ARG A 75 5.02 13.76 2.92
N VAL A 76 5.47 13.72 4.16
CA VAL A 76 5.28 12.53 5.00
C VAL A 76 3.87 12.54 5.57
N SER A 77 3.13 11.45 5.39
CA SER A 77 1.78 11.27 5.93
C SER A 77 1.54 9.81 6.25
N TYR A 78 0.94 9.54 7.41
CA TYR A 78 0.68 8.17 7.89
C TYR A 78 1.94 7.27 7.83
N ASN A 79 3.11 7.84 8.13
CA ASN A 79 4.42 7.17 8.03
C ASN A 79 4.81 6.68 6.62
N MET A 80 4.37 7.40 5.59
CA MET A 80 4.67 7.14 4.18
C MET A 80 5.04 8.44 3.47
N ILE A 81 5.88 8.36 2.44
CA ILE A 81 6.09 9.49 1.53
C ILE A 81 4.89 9.54 0.60
N SER A 82 4.12 10.62 0.65
CA SER A 82 2.90 10.82 -0.12
C SER A 82 3.08 11.97 -1.10
N TYR A 83 2.59 11.75 -2.32
CA TYR A 83 2.54 12.73 -3.39
C TYR A 83 1.11 13.24 -3.49
N THR A 84 0.92 14.51 -3.13
CA THR A 84 -0.41 15.07 -2.90
C THR A 84 -0.69 16.30 -3.74
N ILE A 85 -1.95 16.55 -4.06
CA ILE A 85 -2.41 17.81 -4.62
C ILE A 85 -2.58 18.80 -3.46
N PRO A 86 -1.86 19.94 -3.43
CA PRO A 86 -1.92 20.88 -2.33
C PRO A 86 -3.28 21.59 -2.30
N LEU A 87 -3.77 21.90 -1.09
CA LEU A 87 -5.04 22.62 -0.89
C LEU A 87 -5.07 24.00 -1.56
N ALA A 88 -3.90 24.63 -1.77
CA ALA A 88 -3.81 25.88 -2.53
C ALA A 88 -4.31 25.74 -3.98
N SER A 89 -4.13 24.56 -4.59
CA SER A 89 -4.61 24.25 -5.95
C SER A 89 -5.96 23.54 -5.95
N TYR A 90 -6.29 22.81 -4.88
CA TYR A 90 -7.52 22.04 -4.75
C TYR A 90 -8.07 22.12 -3.31
N PRO A 91 -8.78 23.21 -2.96
CA PRO A 91 -9.14 23.51 -1.57
C PRO A 91 -10.27 22.64 -1.02
N ASN A 92 -11.17 22.16 -1.88
CA ASN A 92 -12.39 21.47 -1.48
C ASN A 92 -12.19 19.95 -1.53
N THR A 93 -11.55 19.39 -0.50
CA THR A 93 -11.45 17.94 -0.30
C THR A 93 -12.42 17.44 0.76
N TYR A 94 -12.82 16.17 0.67
CA TYR A 94 -13.84 15.58 1.55
C TYR A 94 -13.50 15.60 3.05
N ASN A 95 -12.21 15.77 3.38
CA ASN A 95 -11.69 15.77 4.74
C ASN A 95 -10.80 16.99 5.06
N GLY A 96 -10.77 17.99 4.18
CA GLY A 96 -9.93 19.18 4.33
C GLY A 96 -8.41 18.91 4.35
N GLN A 97 -7.96 17.75 3.86
CA GLN A 97 -6.54 17.41 3.71
C GLN A 97 -6.12 17.41 2.24
N PRO A 98 -4.83 17.63 1.91
CA PRO A 98 -4.31 17.46 0.56
C PRO A 98 -4.68 16.09 -0.03
N LEU A 99 -5.11 16.06 -1.29
CA LEU A 99 -5.57 14.83 -1.93
C LEU A 99 -4.37 13.97 -2.32
N CYS A 100 -4.31 12.74 -1.80
CA CYS A 100 -3.25 11.80 -2.13
C CYS A 100 -3.45 11.22 -3.52
N TYR A 101 -2.40 11.27 -4.35
CA TYR A 101 -2.36 10.69 -5.68
C TYR A 101 -1.60 9.36 -5.69
N ALA A 102 -0.42 9.36 -5.09
CA ALA A 102 0.39 8.18 -4.86
C ALA A 102 1.11 8.27 -3.52
N ALA A 103 1.52 7.14 -2.97
CA ALA A 103 2.41 7.10 -1.82
C ALA A 103 3.36 5.92 -1.90
N ILE A 104 4.52 6.03 -1.25
CA ILE A 104 5.48 4.94 -1.11
C ILE A 104 5.79 4.70 0.35
N ALA A 105 5.92 3.44 0.73
CA ALA A 105 6.11 3.05 2.12
C ALA A 105 7.09 1.89 2.28
N ALA A 106 7.92 2.01 3.31
CA ALA A 106 8.77 0.93 3.80
C ALA A 106 8.04 0.15 4.92
N GLN A 107 7.21 -0.84 4.55
CA GLN A 107 6.48 -1.70 5.49
C GLN A 107 7.38 -2.76 6.15
N LYS A 108 7.00 -3.30 7.32
CA LYS A 108 7.84 -4.24 8.09
C LYS A 108 8.47 -5.39 7.28
N SER A 109 7.75 -5.94 6.30
CA SER A 109 8.17 -7.12 5.53
C SER A 109 8.30 -6.89 4.02
N HIS A 110 7.95 -5.69 3.52
CA HIS A 110 7.89 -5.37 2.10
C HIS A 110 7.96 -3.86 1.89
N PHE A 111 8.07 -3.45 0.65
CA PHE A 111 7.81 -2.08 0.21
C PHE A 111 6.46 -2.04 -0.47
N ALA A 112 5.81 -0.89 -0.41
CA ALA A 112 4.51 -0.68 -1.03
C ALA A 112 4.51 0.60 -1.86
N VAL A 113 3.96 0.50 -3.07
CA VAL A 113 3.49 1.66 -3.85
C VAL A 113 1.97 1.69 -3.75
N TYR A 114 1.44 2.79 -3.27
CA TYR A 114 0.01 3.06 -3.25
C TYR A 114 -0.34 3.92 -4.46
N LEU A 115 -1.17 3.41 -5.34
CA LEU A 115 -1.62 4.07 -6.56
C LEU A 115 -3.13 4.31 -6.45
N MET A 116 -3.54 5.55 -6.14
CA MET A 116 -4.96 5.84 -5.93
C MET A 116 -5.77 5.70 -7.23
N GLY A 117 -5.16 5.98 -8.39
CA GLY A 117 -5.82 5.77 -9.68
C GLY A 117 -6.22 4.31 -9.91
N ALA A 118 -5.40 3.34 -9.50
CA ALA A 118 -5.73 1.92 -9.64
C ALA A 118 -6.90 1.48 -8.73
N TYR A 119 -7.18 2.23 -7.65
CA TYR A 119 -8.33 1.98 -6.79
C TYR A 119 -9.65 2.38 -7.45
N THR A 120 -9.64 3.53 -8.14
CA THR A 120 -10.84 4.18 -8.68
C THR A 120 -11.12 3.80 -10.13
N ASP A 121 -10.09 3.44 -10.89
CA ASP A 121 -10.19 3.11 -12.31
C ASP A 121 -9.72 1.66 -12.56
N PRO A 122 -10.66 0.73 -12.84
CA PRO A 122 -10.33 -0.65 -13.20
C PRO A 122 -9.40 -0.77 -14.41
N GLY A 123 -9.42 0.20 -15.34
CA GLY A 123 -8.53 0.24 -16.50
C GLY A 123 -7.07 0.40 -16.11
N GLN A 124 -6.79 1.24 -15.10
CA GLN A 124 -5.44 1.39 -14.54
C GLN A 124 -4.96 0.10 -13.87
N ALA A 125 -5.83 -0.55 -13.09
CA ALA A 125 -5.49 -1.84 -12.47
C ALA A 125 -5.18 -2.92 -13.51
N ALA A 126 -5.96 -2.98 -14.60
CA ALA A 126 -5.72 -3.92 -15.70
C ALA A 126 -4.41 -3.62 -16.45
N TRP A 127 -4.12 -2.34 -16.70
CA TRP A 127 -2.86 -1.91 -17.32
C TRP A 127 -1.63 -2.32 -16.49
N ILE A 128 -1.68 -2.15 -15.16
CA ILE A 128 -0.62 -2.60 -14.25
C ILE A 128 -0.42 -4.12 -14.36
N ALA A 129 -1.51 -4.90 -14.29
CA ALA A 129 -1.43 -6.36 -14.41
C ALA A 129 -0.81 -6.81 -15.73
N GLU A 130 -1.15 -6.15 -16.83
CA GLU A 130 -0.58 -6.43 -18.14
C GLU A 130 0.90 -6.03 -18.24
N ALA A 131 1.30 -4.90 -17.67
CA ALA A 131 2.70 -4.47 -17.62
C ALA A 131 3.58 -5.49 -16.88
N PHE A 132 3.11 -6.03 -15.75
CA PHE A 132 3.79 -7.10 -15.02
C PHE A 132 3.90 -8.37 -15.87
N ARG A 133 2.80 -8.81 -16.49
CA ARG A 133 2.77 -10.00 -17.36
C ARG A 133 3.77 -9.87 -18.52
N LYS A 134 3.80 -8.73 -19.21
CA LYS A 134 4.71 -8.47 -20.35
C LYS A 134 6.19 -8.56 -19.97
N ARG A 135 6.52 -8.27 -18.72
CA ARG A 135 7.90 -8.36 -18.20
C ARG A 135 8.21 -9.66 -17.47
N GLY A 136 7.28 -10.63 -17.48
CA GLY A 136 7.45 -11.91 -16.79
C GLY A 136 7.53 -11.79 -15.26
N LYS A 137 7.00 -10.70 -14.68
CA LYS A 137 7.00 -10.46 -13.23
C LYS A 137 5.66 -10.81 -12.61
N THR A 138 5.69 -11.31 -11.37
CA THR A 138 4.46 -11.63 -10.61
C THR A 138 3.91 -10.37 -9.94
N LEU A 139 2.66 -10.03 -10.25
CA LEU A 139 1.96 -8.93 -9.57
C LEU A 139 1.47 -9.38 -8.19
N ASN A 140 1.88 -8.67 -7.14
CA ASN A 140 1.31 -8.78 -5.80
C ASN A 140 0.68 -7.45 -5.43
N MET A 141 -0.64 -7.33 -5.57
CA MET A 141 -1.35 -6.06 -5.41
C MET A 141 -2.72 -6.26 -4.75
N GLY A 142 -3.03 -5.40 -3.77
CA GLY A 142 -4.39 -5.20 -3.25
C GLY A 142 -5.15 -4.16 -4.07
N LYS A 143 -6.24 -3.57 -3.55
CA LYS A 143 -7.05 -2.61 -4.34
C LYS A 143 -6.25 -1.40 -4.87
N SER A 144 -5.31 -0.89 -4.08
CA SER A 144 -4.46 0.26 -4.45
C SER A 144 -2.98 0.04 -4.16
N CYS A 145 -2.65 -1.07 -3.50
CA CYS A 145 -1.36 -1.27 -2.84
C CYS A 145 -0.59 -2.37 -3.54
N LEU A 146 0.40 -1.98 -4.34
CA LEU A 146 1.36 -2.87 -4.99
C LEU A 146 2.50 -3.15 -4.03
N ARG A 147 2.79 -4.43 -3.78
CA ARG A 147 3.73 -4.88 -2.75
C ARG A 147 4.90 -5.62 -3.39
N PHE A 148 6.10 -5.31 -2.94
CA PHE A 148 7.33 -5.92 -3.47
C PHE A 148 8.42 -6.00 -2.39
N LYS A 149 9.45 -6.83 -2.58
CA LYS A 149 10.54 -6.97 -1.60
C LYS A 149 11.84 -6.34 -2.09
N LYS A 150 12.07 -6.38 -3.40
CA LYS A 150 13.23 -5.80 -4.07
C LYS A 150 12.77 -4.91 -5.21
N LEU A 151 13.54 -3.89 -5.53
CA LEU A 151 13.23 -2.99 -6.63
C LEU A 151 13.05 -3.76 -7.96
N ASP A 152 13.86 -4.80 -8.16
CA ASP A 152 13.79 -5.71 -9.32
C ASP A 152 12.50 -6.53 -9.41
N ASP A 153 11.68 -6.60 -8.37
CA ASP A 153 10.38 -7.27 -8.42
C ASP A 153 9.32 -6.40 -9.13
N VAL A 154 9.58 -5.11 -9.32
CA VAL A 154 8.65 -4.14 -9.93
C VAL A 154 9.12 -3.78 -11.34
N PRO A 155 8.24 -3.70 -12.35
CA PRO A 155 8.58 -3.23 -13.68
C PRO A 155 8.68 -1.71 -13.68
N LEU A 156 9.80 -1.18 -13.18
CA LEU A 156 10.15 0.24 -13.29
C LEU A 156 10.57 0.59 -14.72
#